data_AF-A0A9W6U8H3-F1
#
_entry.id   AF-A0A9W6U8H3-F1
#
_cell.length_a   1.000
_cell.length_b   1.000
_cell.length_c   1.000
_cell.angle_alpha   90.00
_cell.angle_beta   90.00
_cell.angle_gamma   90.00
#
_symmetry.space_group_name_H-M   'P 1'
#
loop_
_entity.id
_entity.type
_entity.pdbx_description
1 polymer ?
#
loop_
_entity_poly.entity_id
_entity_poly.type
_entity_poly.pdbx_seq_one_letter_code
_entity_poly.pdbx_strand_id
1 'polypeptide(L)'
;MVRKRAKRVKVAAGDSSMLTPAQREALEEEIRCALEDGGQIPWRSMTESAAFADVTYETLRREGKAVIRQLSKQNNPSIKRPISDLDEAIAEPEPAEDRVGELEALLAHKNQLLADEAKQVEALRQQLAGLQAVVTDKDEQLAEGEKLQKQVEALQQCISELSAIIANKDVLLAEATARYDALKGGICQLASDG
;
A
#
# COMPACT_ATOMS: atom_id res chain seq x y z
N MET A 1 13.70 -60.39 63.78
CA MET A 1 13.37 -58.95 63.83
C MET A 1 12.75 -58.53 62.49
N VAL A 2 11.47 -58.22 62.47
CA VAL A 2 10.73 -57.70 61.30
C VAL A 2 10.50 -56.20 61.50
N ARG A 3 10.82 -55.38 60.49
CA ARG A 3 10.25 -54.04 60.17
C ARG A 3 11.05 -53.47 58.99
N LYS A 4 10.51 -52.78 57.98
CA LYS A 4 9.18 -52.58 57.39
C LYS A 4 9.51 -51.95 56.02
N ARG A 5 8.99 -52.47 54.90
CA ARG A 5 9.14 -51.83 53.58
C ARG A 5 8.38 -50.50 53.58
N ALA A 6 9.08 -49.40 53.31
CA ALA A 6 8.45 -48.10 53.10
C ALA A 6 7.64 -48.11 51.79
N LYS A 7 6.35 -47.80 51.91
CA LYS A 7 5.37 -47.71 50.83
C LYS A 7 5.76 -46.60 49.85
N ARG A 8 5.69 -46.91 48.54
CA ARG A 8 5.65 -45.90 47.47
C ARG A 8 4.45 -44.99 47.69
N VAL A 9 4.69 -43.69 47.78
CA VAL A 9 3.65 -42.68 47.57
C VAL A 9 3.49 -42.56 46.05
N LYS A 10 2.40 -43.16 45.55
CA LYS A 10 1.89 -42.95 44.20
C LYS A 10 1.29 -41.55 44.20
N VAL A 11 2.07 -40.56 43.76
CA VAL A 11 1.54 -39.22 43.49
C VAL A 11 0.45 -39.41 42.44
N ALA A 12 -0.76 -39.03 42.81
CA ALA A 12 -1.94 -39.12 41.98
C ALA A 12 -1.64 -38.51 40.61
N ALA A 13 -2.06 -39.19 39.56
CA ALA A 13 -2.24 -38.58 38.26
C ALA A 13 -3.30 -37.50 38.43
N GLY A 14 -2.86 -36.29 38.79
CA GLY A 14 -3.67 -35.08 38.74
C GLY A 14 -3.89 -34.76 37.27
N ASP A 15 -5.17 -34.62 36.92
CA ASP A 15 -5.64 -34.29 35.59
C ASP A 15 -4.70 -33.34 34.86
N SER A 16 -4.08 -33.84 33.79
CA SER A 16 -3.40 -33.00 32.82
C SER A 16 -4.45 -32.10 32.19
N SER A 17 -4.63 -30.88 32.74
CA SER A 17 -5.45 -29.80 32.17
C SER A 17 -4.99 -29.53 30.76
N MET A 18 -5.60 -30.26 29.82
CA MET A 18 -5.50 -30.00 28.40
C MET A 18 -6.34 -28.76 28.11
N LEU A 19 -5.81 -27.87 27.26
CA LEU A 19 -6.60 -26.78 26.70
C LEU A 19 -7.87 -27.35 26.07
N THR A 20 -8.99 -26.65 26.28
CA THR A 20 -10.24 -26.99 25.58
C THR A 20 -10.04 -26.85 24.07
N PRO A 21 -10.84 -27.54 23.24
CA PRO A 21 -10.71 -27.42 21.78
C PRO A 21 -10.76 -25.97 21.29
N ALA A 22 -11.66 -25.15 21.83
CA ALA A 22 -11.76 -23.71 21.51
C ALA A 22 -10.50 -22.93 21.90
N GLN A 23 -9.86 -23.28 23.03
CA GLN A 23 -8.60 -22.67 23.46
C GLN A 23 -7.42 -23.10 22.58
N ARG A 24 -7.41 -24.36 22.11
CA ARG A 24 -6.38 -24.84 21.17
C ARG A 24 -6.47 -24.16 19.82
N GLU A 25 -7.68 -23.95 19.33
CA GLU A 25 -7.93 -23.25 18.07
C GLU A 25 -7.50 -21.78 18.15
N ALA A 26 -7.88 -21.06 19.22
CA ALA A 26 -7.42 -19.70 19.46
C ALA A 26 -5.88 -19.61 19.60
N LEU A 27 -5.26 -20.61 20.23
CA LEU A 27 -3.81 -20.70 20.37
C LEU A 27 -3.11 -20.94 19.02
N GLU A 28 -3.70 -21.76 18.16
CA GLU A 28 -3.19 -22.04 16.82
C GLU A 28 -3.27 -20.80 15.93
N GLU A 29 -4.38 -20.07 15.96
CA GLU A 29 -4.57 -18.84 15.20
C GLU A 29 -3.53 -17.78 15.58
N GLU A 30 -3.38 -17.51 16.88
CA GLU A 30 -2.41 -16.52 17.40
C GLU A 30 -0.96 -16.89 17.06
N ILE A 31 -0.62 -18.18 17.12
CA ILE A 31 0.71 -18.66 16.73
C ILE A 31 0.91 -18.55 15.22
N ARG A 32 -0.12 -18.85 14.40
CA ARG A 32 -0.06 -18.74 12.95
C ARG A 32 0.15 -17.28 12.51
N CYS A 33 -0.65 -16.36 13.03
CA CYS A 33 -0.50 -14.92 12.76
C CYS A 33 0.90 -14.41 13.16
N ALA A 34 1.38 -14.77 14.36
CA ALA A 34 2.71 -14.37 14.80
C ALA A 34 3.85 -14.92 13.91
N LEU A 35 3.69 -16.13 13.35
CA LEU A 35 4.66 -16.73 12.43
C LEU A 35 4.62 -16.10 11.03
N GLU A 36 3.44 -15.72 10.53
CA GLU A 36 3.26 -15.05 9.23
C GLU A 36 3.87 -13.63 9.24
N ASP A 37 3.71 -12.90 10.34
CA ASP A 37 4.29 -11.57 10.54
C ASP A 37 5.80 -11.61 10.91
N GLY A 38 6.37 -12.80 11.08
CA GLY A 38 7.76 -12.99 11.54
C GLY A 38 8.04 -12.48 12.95
N GLY A 39 6.97 -12.29 13.74
CA GLY A 39 7.00 -11.70 15.08
C GLY A 39 7.25 -12.70 16.21
N GLN A 40 7.42 -12.16 17.42
CA GLN A 40 7.51 -12.98 18.63
C GLN A 40 6.11 -13.34 19.14
N ILE A 41 5.87 -14.62 19.41
CA ILE A 41 4.58 -15.09 19.97
C ILE A 41 4.32 -14.41 21.33
N PRO A 42 3.17 -13.72 21.50
CA PRO A 42 2.90 -12.88 22.67
C PRO A 42 2.37 -13.67 23.88
N TRP A 43 3.13 -14.69 24.32
CA TRP A 43 2.72 -15.62 25.39
C TRP A 43 2.21 -14.97 26.68
N ARG A 44 2.75 -13.79 27.05
CA ARG A 44 2.37 -13.07 28.27
C ARG A 44 1.03 -12.34 28.10
N SER A 45 0.80 -11.74 26.94
CA SER A 45 -0.46 -11.05 26.63
C SER A 45 -1.60 -12.05 26.43
N MET A 46 -1.29 -13.25 25.92
CA MET A 46 -2.28 -14.31 25.76
C MET A 46 -2.84 -14.81 27.11
N THR A 47 -2.04 -14.85 28.18
CA THR A 47 -2.54 -15.22 29.52
C THR A 47 -3.48 -14.19 30.14
N GLU A 48 -3.50 -12.97 29.60
CA GLU A 48 -4.40 -11.89 30.02
C GLU A 48 -5.68 -11.84 29.16
N SER A 49 -5.72 -12.62 28.06
CA SER A 49 -6.88 -12.71 27.18
C SER A 49 -8.00 -13.52 27.81
N ALA A 50 -9.24 -13.09 27.57
CA ALA A 50 -10.44 -13.80 27.99
C ALA A 50 -10.49 -15.24 27.48
N ALA A 51 -9.84 -15.53 26.35
CA ALA A 51 -9.75 -16.88 25.78
C ALA A 51 -8.96 -17.87 26.67
N PHE A 52 -8.03 -17.37 27.50
CA PHE A 52 -7.12 -18.17 28.31
C PHE A 52 -7.21 -17.85 29.81
N ALA A 53 -8.32 -17.26 30.27
CA ALA A 53 -8.49 -16.75 31.64
C ALA A 53 -8.20 -17.76 32.77
N ASP A 54 -8.32 -19.07 32.50
CA ASP A 54 -8.07 -20.16 33.46
C ASP A 54 -6.83 -21.01 33.11
N VAL A 55 -6.00 -20.55 32.19
CA VAL A 55 -4.84 -21.29 31.68
C VAL A 55 -3.56 -20.71 32.25
N THR A 56 -2.78 -21.53 32.94
CA THR A 56 -1.46 -21.11 33.41
C THR A 56 -0.51 -20.86 32.24
N TYR A 57 0.39 -19.88 32.40
CA TYR A 57 1.45 -19.59 31.43
C TYR A 57 2.23 -20.83 30.99
N GLU A 58 2.53 -21.74 31.94
CA GLU A 58 3.28 -22.97 31.64
C GLU A 58 2.48 -23.97 30.80
N THR A 59 1.16 -24.07 31.02
CA THR A 59 0.28 -24.89 30.17
C THR A 59 0.21 -24.31 28.76
N LEU A 60 -0.01 -22.98 28.65
CA LEU A 60 -0.08 -22.27 27.38
C LEU A 60 1.23 -22.42 26.57
N ARG A 61 2.37 -22.26 27.24
CA ARG A 61 3.70 -22.38 26.62
C ARG A 61 4.01 -23.82 26.20
N ARG A 62 3.58 -24.82 26.99
CA ARG A 62 3.78 -26.23 26.66
C ARG A 62 2.95 -26.66 25.46
N GLU A 63 1.66 -26.33 25.47
CA GLU A 63 0.73 -26.65 24.38
C GLU A 63 1.08 -25.85 23.12
N GLY A 64 1.45 -24.58 23.27
CA GLY A 64 1.87 -23.76 22.15
C GLY A 64 3.14 -24.26 21.47
N LYS A 65 4.10 -24.84 22.22
CA LYS A 65 5.23 -25.56 21.61
C LYS A 65 4.80 -26.79 20.81
N ALA A 66 3.73 -27.48 21.23
CA ALA A 66 3.19 -28.61 20.48
C ALA A 66 2.52 -28.13 19.18
N VAL A 67 1.76 -27.03 19.24
CA VAL A 67 1.15 -26.36 18.08
C VAL A 67 2.22 -25.91 17.09
N ILE A 68 3.29 -25.23 17.53
CA ILE A 68 4.41 -24.83 16.66
C ILE A 68 5.03 -26.06 15.96
N ARG A 69 5.22 -27.17 16.68
CA ARG A 69 5.73 -28.40 16.08
C ARG A 69 4.77 -28.97 15.05
N GLN A 70 3.47 -28.89 15.28
CA GLN A 70 2.44 -29.35 14.34
C GLN A 70 2.39 -28.47 13.08
N LEU A 71 2.34 -27.15 13.24
CA LEU A 71 2.40 -26.19 12.13
C LEU A 71 3.71 -26.34 11.33
N SER A 72 4.85 -26.55 12.01
CA SER A 72 6.13 -26.81 11.31
C SER A 72 6.14 -28.12 10.52
N LYS A 73 5.40 -29.14 10.97
CA LYS A 73 5.26 -30.43 10.27
C LYS A 73 4.29 -30.33 9.09
N GLN A 74 3.24 -29.51 9.21
CA GLN A 74 2.33 -29.21 8.10
C GLN A 74 3.06 -28.40 7.01
N ASN A 75 3.89 -27.43 7.39
CA ASN A 75 4.67 -26.62 6.46
C ASN A 75 5.94 -27.32 5.94
N ASN A 76 6.39 -28.40 6.56
CA ASN A 76 7.54 -29.19 6.12
C ASN A 76 7.35 -30.69 6.44
N PRO A 77 6.60 -31.43 5.61
CA PRO A 77 6.20 -32.79 5.92
C PRO A 77 7.31 -33.80 5.56
N SER A 78 8.51 -33.72 6.16
CA SER A 78 9.46 -34.87 6.17
C SER A 78 10.83 -34.59 6.82
N ILE A 79 10.90 -34.44 8.14
CA ILE A 79 12.17 -34.73 8.85
C ILE A 79 11.85 -35.31 10.22
N LYS A 80 11.73 -36.64 10.29
CA LYS A 80 11.99 -37.54 11.44
C LYS A 80 11.22 -38.85 11.22
N ARG A 81 11.70 -39.65 10.26
CA ARG A 81 11.46 -41.10 10.33
C ARG A 81 12.43 -41.67 11.37
N PRO A 82 12.00 -42.59 12.26
CA PRO A 82 12.91 -43.30 13.16
C PRO A 82 13.96 -44.03 12.32
N ILE A 83 15.21 -44.03 12.76
CA ILE A 83 16.36 -44.64 12.06
C ILE A 83 16.12 -46.13 11.74
N SER A 84 15.22 -46.80 12.46
CA SER A 84 14.89 -48.21 12.25
C SER A 84 14.13 -48.50 10.95
N ASP A 85 13.46 -47.52 10.34
CA ASP A 85 12.72 -47.71 9.08
C ASP A 85 13.55 -47.32 7.84
N LEU A 86 14.80 -46.87 8.04
CA LEU A 86 15.69 -46.49 6.93
C LEU A 86 16.32 -47.71 6.24
N ASP A 87 16.54 -48.81 6.96
CA ASP A 87 17.22 -49.99 6.39
C ASP A 87 16.34 -50.73 5.37
N GLU A 88 15.01 -50.69 5.51
CA GLU A 88 14.09 -51.39 4.61
C GLU A 88 13.70 -50.56 3.38
N ALA A 89 13.86 -49.23 3.44
CA ALA A 89 13.66 -48.34 2.29
C ALA A 89 14.91 -48.19 1.39
N ILE A 90 16.06 -48.74 1.81
CA ILE A 90 17.29 -48.80 0.98
C ILE A 90 17.28 -50.05 0.07
N ALA A 91 16.21 -50.85 0.08
CA ALA A 91 16.05 -51.97 -0.85
C ALA A 91 15.63 -51.54 -2.27
N GLU A 92 15.12 -50.32 -2.48
CA GLU A 92 14.84 -49.81 -3.84
C GLU A 92 15.18 -48.32 -3.95
N PRO A 93 16.32 -47.94 -4.55
CA PRO A 93 16.58 -46.57 -4.91
C PRO A 93 15.75 -46.21 -6.15
N GLU A 94 14.80 -45.27 -6.03
CA GLU A 94 14.47 -44.46 -7.21
C GLU A 94 15.75 -43.77 -7.67
N PRO A 95 16.06 -43.76 -8.98
CA PRO A 95 17.34 -43.29 -9.46
C PRO A 95 17.42 -41.77 -9.20
N ALA A 96 18.41 -41.36 -8.40
CA ALA A 96 18.65 -39.94 -8.08
C ALA A 96 18.78 -39.04 -9.32
N GLU A 97 19.06 -39.63 -10.48
CA GLU A 97 19.09 -38.99 -11.80
C GLU A 97 17.73 -38.41 -12.22
N ASP A 98 16.62 -39.09 -11.95
CA ASP A 98 15.28 -38.63 -12.32
C ASP A 98 14.91 -37.35 -11.56
N ARG A 99 15.29 -37.29 -10.28
CA ARG A 99 15.03 -36.11 -9.42
C ARG A 99 15.92 -34.91 -9.77
N VAL A 100 17.13 -35.14 -10.24
CA VAL A 100 17.99 -34.06 -10.76
C VAL A 100 17.41 -33.50 -12.05
N GLY A 101 16.95 -34.35 -12.96
CA GLY A 101 16.29 -33.93 -14.20
C GLY A 101 15.03 -33.10 -13.97
N GLU A 102 14.19 -33.47 -13.00
CA GLU A 102 13.01 -32.68 -12.62
C GLU A 102 13.39 -31.28 -12.07
N LEU A 103 14.43 -31.21 -11.24
CA LEU A 103 14.91 -29.93 -10.69
C LEU A 103 15.55 -29.04 -11.76
N GLU A 104 16.29 -29.61 -12.71
CA GLU A 104 16.84 -28.90 -13.86
C GLU A 104 15.73 -28.35 -14.76
N ALA A 105 14.69 -29.14 -15.03
CA ALA A 105 13.52 -28.70 -15.80
C ALA A 105 12.77 -27.56 -15.07
N LEU A 106 12.59 -27.65 -13.75
CA LEU A 106 12.00 -26.59 -12.95
C LEU A 106 12.85 -25.31 -12.93
N LEU A 107 14.18 -25.44 -12.85
CA LEU A 107 15.10 -24.31 -12.94
C LEU A 107 15.05 -23.64 -14.32
N ALA A 108 15.05 -24.43 -15.39
CA ALA A 108 14.93 -23.92 -16.75
C ALA A 108 13.60 -23.17 -16.95
N HIS A 109 12.50 -23.73 -16.46
CA HIS A 109 11.18 -23.08 -16.51
C HIS A 109 11.15 -21.78 -15.71
N LYS A 110 11.72 -21.75 -14.49
CA LYS A 110 11.81 -20.53 -13.68
C LYS A 110 12.69 -19.46 -14.32
N ASN A 111 13.82 -19.85 -14.91
CA ASN A 111 14.69 -18.91 -15.63
C ASN A 111 13.99 -18.30 -16.83
N GLN A 112 13.20 -19.08 -17.56
CA GLN A 112 12.40 -18.58 -18.67
C GLN A 112 11.35 -17.57 -18.19
N LEU A 113 10.64 -17.89 -17.09
CA LEU A 113 9.63 -17.01 -16.51
C LEU A 113 10.25 -15.69 -16.02
N LEU A 114 11.40 -15.73 -15.35
CA LEU A 114 12.15 -14.54 -14.93
C LEU A 114 12.60 -13.70 -16.13
N ALA A 115 13.04 -14.34 -17.23
CA ALA A 115 13.44 -13.63 -18.44
C ALA A 115 12.26 -12.90 -19.09
N ASP A 116 11.07 -13.49 -19.06
CA ASP A 116 9.86 -12.87 -19.63
C ASP A 116 9.31 -11.77 -18.72
N GLU A 117 9.35 -11.94 -17.40
CA GLU A 117 9.06 -10.88 -16.42
C GLU A 117 10.03 -9.70 -16.57
N ALA A 118 11.32 -9.94 -16.75
CA ALA A 118 12.31 -8.89 -16.97
C ALA A 118 12.00 -8.07 -18.23
N LYS A 119 11.58 -8.71 -19.32
CA LYS A 119 11.13 -8.02 -20.54
C LYS A 119 9.89 -7.17 -20.30
N GLN A 120 8.91 -7.67 -19.52
CA GLN A 120 7.72 -6.91 -19.18
C GLN A 120 8.05 -5.68 -18.33
N VAL A 121 8.91 -5.84 -17.32
CA VAL A 121 9.38 -4.71 -16.50
C VAL A 121 10.07 -3.66 -17.36
N GLU A 122 10.91 -4.08 -18.31
CA GLU A 122 11.60 -3.16 -19.21
C GLU A 122 10.62 -2.42 -20.14
N ALA A 123 9.62 -3.12 -20.68
CA ALA A 123 8.56 -2.50 -21.49
C ALA A 123 7.75 -1.47 -20.67
N LEU A 124 7.40 -1.81 -19.42
CA LEU A 124 6.70 -0.88 -18.53
C LEU A 124 7.55 0.35 -18.17
N ARG A 125 8.85 0.18 -17.95
CA ARG A 125 9.78 1.30 -17.73
C ARG A 125 9.83 2.24 -18.93
N GLN A 126 9.87 1.69 -20.14
CA GLN A 126 9.85 2.49 -21.36
C GLN A 126 8.52 3.24 -21.52
N GLN A 127 7.39 2.60 -21.21
CA GLN A 127 6.08 3.25 -21.21
C GLN A 127 6.00 4.37 -20.18
N LEU A 128 6.51 4.16 -18.96
CA LEU A 128 6.57 5.19 -17.92
C LEU A 128 7.43 6.38 -18.35
N ALA A 129 8.60 6.13 -18.95
CA ALA A 129 9.45 7.20 -19.49
C ALA A 129 8.72 8.01 -20.58
N GLY A 130 7.99 7.34 -21.48
CA GLY A 130 7.18 8.00 -22.49
C GLY A 130 6.05 8.85 -21.90
N LEU A 131 5.31 8.32 -20.92
CA LEU A 131 4.26 9.07 -20.22
C LEU A 131 4.83 10.27 -19.45
N GLN A 132 6.00 10.11 -18.84
CA GLN A 132 6.65 11.20 -18.12
C GLN A 132 7.06 12.34 -19.06
N ALA A 133 7.54 12.03 -20.27
CA ALA A 133 7.82 13.05 -21.29
C ALA A 133 6.55 13.78 -21.76
N VAL A 134 5.42 13.06 -21.87
CA VAL A 134 4.12 13.67 -22.21
C VAL A 134 3.62 14.57 -21.08
N VAL A 135 3.83 14.18 -19.82
CA VAL A 135 3.47 15.02 -18.66
C VAL A 135 4.30 16.31 -18.68
N THR A 136 5.60 16.22 -18.89
CA THR A 136 6.45 17.43 -18.96
C THR A 136 6.06 18.37 -20.10
N ASP A 137 5.74 17.83 -21.28
CA ASP A 137 5.26 18.64 -22.42
C ASP A 137 3.92 19.33 -22.12
N LYS A 138 3.00 18.63 -21.44
CA LYS A 138 1.72 19.24 -21.03
C LYS A 138 1.90 20.31 -19.96
N ASP A 139 2.80 20.11 -19.00
CA ASP A 139 3.09 21.11 -17.97
C ASP A 139 3.67 22.39 -18.60
N GLU A 140 4.54 22.25 -19.60
CA GLU A 140 5.04 23.39 -20.39
C GLU A 140 3.91 24.12 -21.15
N GLN A 141 3.02 23.38 -21.80
CA GLN A 141 1.85 23.96 -22.50
C GLN A 141 0.90 24.67 -21.54
N LEU A 142 0.67 24.13 -20.34
CA LEU A 142 -0.15 24.77 -19.31
C LEU A 142 0.49 26.09 -18.84
N ALA A 143 1.80 26.10 -18.59
CA ALA A 143 2.53 27.31 -18.20
C ALA A 143 2.46 28.40 -19.29
N GLU A 144 2.55 28.02 -20.56
CA GLU A 144 2.38 28.95 -21.68
C GLU A 144 0.93 29.47 -21.76
N GLY A 145 -0.06 28.59 -21.59
CA GLY A 145 -1.48 28.96 -21.53
C GLY A 145 -1.79 29.97 -20.43
N GLU A 146 -1.24 29.79 -19.23
CA GLU A 146 -1.39 30.74 -18.12
C GLU A 146 -0.76 32.10 -18.42
N LYS A 147 0.39 32.12 -19.11
CA LYS A 147 1.04 33.36 -19.53
C LYS A 147 0.19 34.13 -20.54
N LEU A 148 -0.38 33.43 -21.53
CA LEU A 148 -1.29 34.03 -22.50
C LEU A 148 -2.56 34.55 -21.84
N GLN A 149 -3.14 33.79 -20.90
CA GLN A 149 -4.32 34.21 -20.16
C GLN A 149 -4.08 35.53 -19.41
N LYS A 150 -2.95 35.67 -18.72
CA LYS A 150 -2.55 36.93 -18.06
C LYS A 150 -2.43 38.10 -19.04
N GLN A 151 -1.92 37.86 -20.25
CA GLN A 151 -1.84 38.89 -21.28
C GLN A 151 -3.24 39.31 -21.78
N VAL A 152 -4.14 38.36 -21.96
CA VAL A 152 -5.54 38.63 -22.35
C VAL A 152 -6.22 39.49 -21.30
N GLU A 153 -6.06 39.16 -20.01
CA GLU A 153 -6.62 39.94 -18.90
C GLU A 153 -6.07 41.38 -18.87
N ALA A 154 -4.76 41.55 -19.06
CA ALA A 154 -4.15 42.88 -19.14
C ALA A 154 -4.67 43.69 -20.33
N LEU A 155 -4.86 43.05 -21.50
CA LEU A 155 -5.43 43.72 -22.68
C LEU A 155 -6.90 44.08 -22.47
N GLN A 156 -7.70 43.22 -21.84
CA GLN A 156 -9.10 43.51 -21.50
C GLN A 156 -9.21 44.69 -20.54
N GLN A 157 -8.31 44.79 -19.55
CA GLN A 157 -8.23 45.95 -18.67
C GLN A 157 -7.93 47.22 -19.46
N CYS A 158 -6.92 47.19 -20.35
CA CYS A 158 -6.55 48.33 -21.19
C CYS A 158 -7.72 48.78 -22.10
N ILE A 159 -8.44 47.83 -22.70
CA ILE A 159 -9.64 48.12 -23.52
C ILE A 159 -10.71 48.82 -22.68
N SER A 160 -10.92 48.37 -21.44
CA SER A 160 -11.91 48.97 -20.53
C SER A 160 -11.53 50.41 -20.16
N GLU A 161 -10.26 50.66 -19.85
CA GLU A 161 -9.74 52.00 -19.56
C GLU A 161 -9.86 52.94 -20.77
N LEU A 162 -9.48 52.46 -21.97
CA LEU A 162 -9.62 53.24 -23.20
C LEU A 162 -11.09 53.54 -23.53
N SER A 163 -11.99 52.60 -23.29
CA SER A 163 -13.43 52.80 -23.49
C SER A 163 -13.98 53.89 -22.58
N ALA A 164 -13.56 53.92 -21.31
CA ALA A 164 -13.93 54.98 -20.38
C ALA A 164 -13.37 56.34 -20.80
N ILE A 165 -12.13 56.39 -21.29
CA ILE A 165 -11.52 57.62 -21.83
C ILE A 165 -12.30 58.13 -23.05
N ILE A 166 -12.69 57.24 -23.96
CA ILE A 166 -13.50 57.61 -25.14
C ILE A 166 -14.84 58.18 -24.70
N ALA A 167 -15.57 57.49 -23.81
CA ALA A 167 -16.84 57.98 -23.32
C ALA A 167 -16.74 59.37 -22.66
N ASN A 168 -15.69 59.62 -21.88
CA ASN A 168 -15.43 60.93 -21.29
C ASN A 168 -15.10 61.99 -22.35
N LYS A 169 -14.31 61.64 -23.37
CA LYS A 169 -14.01 62.55 -24.49
C LYS A 169 -15.25 62.90 -25.30
N ASP A 170 -16.17 61.95 -25.52
CA ASP A 170 -17.42 62.20 -26.23
C ASP A 170 -18.29 63.23 -25.48
N VAL A 171 -18.34 63.13 -24.15
CA VAL A 171 -19.02 64.13 -23.30
C VAL A 171 -18.38 65.51 -23.46
N LEU A 172 -17.06 65.61 -23.34
CA LEU A 172 -16.34 66.87 -23.50
C LEU A 172 -16.52 67.48 -24.90
N LEU A 173 -16.56 66.64 -25.94
CA LEU A 173 -16.80 67.06 -27.31
C LEU A 173 -18.23 67.61 -27.49
N ALA A 174 -19.23 66.94 -26.91
CA ALA A 174 -20.61 67.42 -26.92
C ALA A 174 -20.75 68.77 -26.20
N GLU A 175 -20.11 68.94 -25.04
CA GLU A 175 -20.09 70.23 -24.31
C GLU A 175 -19.40 71.33 -25.12
N ALA A 176 -18.25 71.05 -25.72
CA ALA A 176 -17.53 72.02 -26.55
C ALA A 176 -18.35 72.44 -27.77
N THR A 177 -19.03 71.49 -28.41
CA THR A 177 -19.94 71.74 -29.53
C THR A 177 -21.10 72.65 -29.11
N ALA A 178 -21.74 72.35 -27.99
CA ALA A 178 -22.82 73.18 -27.45
C ALA A 178 -22.36 74.62 -27.12
N ARG A 179 -21.15 74.77 -26.54
CA ARG A 179 -20.56 76.09 -26.28
C ARG A 179 -20.27 76.87 -27.56
N TYR A 180 -19.74 76.19 -28.57
CA TYR A 180 -19.46 76.79 -29.88
C TYR A 180 -20.76 77.27 -30.56
N ASP A 181 -21.81 76.44 -30.56
CA ASP A 181 -23.10 76.78 -31.15
C ASP A 181 -23.76 77.97 -30.43
N ALA A 182 -23.68 78.00 -29.09
CA ALA A 182 -24.17 79.12 -28.30
C ALA A 182 -23.41 80.43 -28.61
N LEU A 183 -22.08 80.38 -28.70
CA LEU A 183 -21.25 81.54 -29.07
C LEU A 183 -21.58 82.04 -30.48
N LYS A 184 -21.70 81.13 -31.44
CA LYS A 184 -22.07 81.45 -32.82
C LYS A 184 -23.45 82.11 -32.88
N GLY A 185 -24.43 81.57 -32.14
CA GLY A 185 -25.77 82.15 -32.04
C GLY A 185 -25.75 83.58 -31.47
N GLY A 186 -24.98 83.81 -30.40
CA GLY A 186 -24.82 85.14 -29.80
C GLY A 186 -24.19 86.17 -30.75
N ILE A 187 -23.18 85.76 -31.53
CA ILE A 187 -22.57 86.63 -32.54
C ILE A 187 -23.60 87.02 -33.61
N CYS A 188 -24.40 86.07 -34.10
CA CYS A 188 -25.45 86.36 -35.10
C CYS A 188 -26.51 87.33 -34.56
N GLN A 189 -26.90 87.21 -33.28
CA GLN A 189 -27.84 88.13 -32.64
C GLN A 189 -27.26 89.55 -32.55
N LEU A 190 -26.03 89.69 -32.05
CA LEU A 190 -25.34 90.99 -31.97
C LEU A 190 -25.17 91.66 -33.34
N ALA A 191 -24.93 90.87 -34.40
CA ALA A 191 -24.82 91.38 -35.76
C ALA A 191 -26.18 91.75 -36.40
N SER A 192 -27.30 91.29 -35.83
CA SER A 192 -28.65 91.60 -36.33
C SER A 192 -29.30 92.76 -35.56
N ASP A 193 -28.89 93.00 -34.32
CA ASP A 193 -29.43 94.03 -33.42
C ASP A 193 -28.65 95.38 -33.47
N GLY A 194 -27.51 95.43 -34.17
CA GLY A 194 -26.68 96.63 -34.35
C GLY A 194 -26.74 97.20 -35.76
#